data_AF-A0A2S0LBP4-F1
#
_entry.id   AF-A0A2S0LBP4-F1
#
_cell.length_a   1.000
_cell.length_b   1.000
_cell.length_c   1.000
_cell.angle_alpha   90.00
_cell.angle_beta   90.00
_cell.angle_gamma   90.00
#
_symmetry.space_group_name_H-M   'P 1'
#
loop_
_entity.id
_entity.type
_entity.pdbx_description
1 polymer ?
#
loop_
_entity_poly.entity_id
_entity_poly.type
_entity_poly.pdbx_seq_one_letter_code
_entity_poly.pdbx_strand_id
1 'polypeptide(L)'
;MKTAKQLIEDELQKTIHQLKEVSLLQEEKQALVSYKKELEQLLFLKKLSDTYHLEPKEIEHIVVLPPPRTDFANFRIVDDAETEEKQWWEELKIENEPLWLCEGDILIKKR
;
A
#
# COMPACT_ATOMS: atom_id res chain seq x y z
N MET A 1 -27.67 -48.96 -32.23
CA MET A 1 -27.77 -48.90 -30.76
C MET A 1 -26.39 -48.56 -30.21
N LYS A 2 -26.24 -47.47 -29.44
CA LYS A 2 -25.01 -47.24 -28.70
C LYS A 2 -24.91 -48.29 -27.59
N THR A 3 -23.73 -48.89 -27.41
CA THR A 3 -23.50 -49.84 -26.31
C THR A 3 -23.50 -49.10 -24.98
N ALA A 4 -23.83 -49.78 -23.88
CA ALA A 4 -23.84 -49.18 -22.53
C ALA A 4 -22.51 -48.48 -22.21
N LYS A 5 -21.39 -49.00 -22.72
CA LYS A 5 -20.06 -48.40 -22.61
C LYS A 5 -19.98 -47.01 -23.26
N GLN A 6 -20.52 -46.84 -24.47
CA GLN A 6 -20.51 -45.55 -25.18
C GLN A 6 -21.39 -44.50 -24.50
N LEU A 7 -22.49 -44.93 -23.87
CA LEU A 7 -23.34 -44.01 -23.09
C LEU A 7 -22.62 -43.51 -21.83
N ILE A 8 -21.88 -44.38 -21.14
CA ILE A 8 -21.09 -44.01 -19.96
C ILE A 8 -19.94 -43.07 -20.35
N GLU A 9 -19.30 -43.33 -21.48
CA GLU A 9 -18.16 -42.55 -21.96
C GLU A 9 -18.56 -41.15 -22.44
N ASP A 10 -19.71 -41.02 -23.13
CA ASP A 10 -20.29 -39.73 -23.53
C ASP A 10 -20.65 -38.87 -22.31
N GLU A 11 -21.22 -39.48 -21.26
CA GLU A 11 -21.66 -38.73 -20.07
C GLU A 11 -20.47 -38.34 -19.17
N LEU A 12 -19.42 -39.16 -19.11
CA LEU A 12 -18.14 -38.79 -18.49
C LEU A 12 -17.49 -37.60 -19.20
N GLN A 13 -17.46 -37.61 -20.54
CA GLN A 13 -16.92 -36.50 -21.33
C GLN A 13 -17.70 -35.20 -21.12
N LYS A 14 -19.04 -35.26 -21.10
CA LYS A 14 -19.89 -34.12 -20.75
C LYS A 14 -19.60 -33.59 -19.35
N THR A 15 -19.50 -34.48 -18.36
CA THR A 15 -19.26 -34.10 -16.97
C THR A 15 -17.87 -33.47 -16.81
N ILE A 16 -16.84 -34.00 -17.48
CA ILE A 16 -15.50 -33.42 -17.52
C ILE A 16 -15.51 -32.04 -18.19
N HIS A 17 -16.28 -31.87 -19.27
CA HIS A 17 -16.41 -30.59 -19.95
C HIS A 17 -17.09 -29.55 -19.03
N GLN A 18 -18.21 -29.90 -18.41
CA GLN A 18 -18.91 -29.06 -17.44
C GLN A 18 -18.04 -28.74 -16.22
N LEU A 19 -17.23 -29.68 -15.72
CA LEU A 19 -16.29 -29.44 -14.63
C LEU A 19 -15.16 -28.47 -15.02
N LYS A 20 -14.73 -28.49 -16.29
CA LYS A 20 -13.77 -27.52 -16.83
C LYS A 20 -14.38 -26.13 -17.00
N GLU A 21 -15.67 -26.04 -17.30
CA GLU A 21 -16.42 -24.78 -17.38
C GLU A 21 -16.76 -24.20 -16.00
N VAL A 22 -17.01 -25.04 -14.98
CA VAL A 22 -17.22 -24.62 -13.58
C VAL A 22 -15.91 -24.24 -12.88
N SER A 23 -14.78 -24.74 -13.37
CA SER A 23 -13.47 -24.22 -12.97
C SER A 23 -13.33 -22.83 -13.57
N LEU A 24 -13.46 -21.78 -12.73
CA LEU A 24 -13.25 -20.38 -13.12
C LEU A 24 -12.19 -20.27 -14.22
N LEU A 25 -12.52 -19.55 -15.29
CA LEU A 25 -11.60 -19.28 -16.39
C LEU A 25 -10.28 -18.80 -15.78
N GLN A 26 -9.15 -19.21 -16.35
CA GLN A 26 -7.84 -18.85 -15.80
C GLN A 26 -7.69 -17.34 -15.59
N GLU A 27 -8.36 -16.55 -16.42
CA GLU A 27 -8.49 -15.09 -16.35
C GLU A 27 -9.26 -14.63 -15.09
N GLU A 28 -10.38 -15.26 -14.75
CA GLU A 28 -11.15 -14.97 -13.53
C GLU A 28 -10.35 -15.32 -12.27
N LYS A 29 -9.60 -16.43 -12.30
CA LYS A 29 -8.67 -16.78 -11.21
C LYS A 29 -7.58 -15.73 -11.05
N GLN A 30 -7.00 -15.26 -12.15
CA GLN A 30 -5.98 -14.22 -12.12
C GLN A 30 -6.54 -12.87 -11.64
N ALA A 31 -7.79 -12.54 -12.02
CA ALA A 31 -8.50 -11.36 -11.53
C ALA A 31 -8.71 -11.44 -10.01
N LEU A 32 -9.17 -12.59 -9.50
CA LEU A 32 -9.34 -12.81 -8.04
C LEU A 32 -8.02 -12.69 -7.27
N VAL A 33 -6.91 -13.20 -7.81
CA VAL A 33 -5.58 -13.03 -7.19
C VAL A 33 -5.18 -11.56 -7.15
N SER A 34 -5.50 -10.80 -8.20
CA SER A 34 -5.19 -9.36 -8.28
C SER A 34 -6.04 -8.58 -7.26
N TYR A 35 -7.34 -8.84 -7.19
CA TYR A 35 -8.23 -8.25 -6.17
C TYR A 35 -7.80 -8.57 -4.75
N LYS A 36 -7.36 -9.80 -4.49
CA LYS A 36 -6.83 -10.16 -3.17
C LYS A 36 -5.63 -9.27 -2.81
N LYS A 37 -4.69 -9.05 -3.74
CA LYS A 37 -3.51 -8.19 -3.49
C LYS A 37 -3.92 -6.74 -3.22
N GLU A 38 -4.87 -6.21 -3.99
CA GLU A 38 -5.40 -4.86 -3.77
C GLU A 38 -6.08 -4.74 -2.39
N LEU A 39 -6.87 -5.74 -1.99
CA LEU A 39 -7.50 -5.76 -0.67
C LEU A 39 -6.47 -5.86 0.47
N GLU A 40 -5.40 -6.63 0.30
CA GLU A 40 -4.30 -6.70 1.27
C GLU A 40 -3.59 -5.34 1.41
N GLN A 41 -3.36 -4.64 0.29
CA GLN A 41 -2.82 -3.28 0.30
C GLN A 41 -3.76 -2.29 0.99
N LEU A 42 -5.05 -2.32 0.70
CA LEU A 42 -6.05 -1.46 1.35
C LEU A 42 -6.13 -1.73 2.86
N LEU A 43 -6.07 -3.00 3.27
CA LEU A 43 -6.06 -3.36 4.69
C LEU A 43 -4.80 -2.85 5.40
N PHE A 44 -3.64 -2.90 4.75
CA PHE A 44 -2.41 -2.31 5.28
C PHE A 44 -2.53 -0.79 5.47
N LEU A 45 -3.02 -0.08 4.45
CA LEU A 45 -3.24 1.37 4.53
C LEU A 45 -4.25 1.74 5.63
N LYS A 46 -5.32 0.95 5.79
CA LYS A 46 -6.29 1.14 6.88
C LYS A 46 -5.64 0.99 8.25
N LYS A 47 -4.79 -0.03 8.44
CA LYS A 47 -4.05 -0.22 9.69
C LYS A 47 -3.12 0.95 10.00
N LEU A 48 -2.41 1.48 9.00
CA LEU A 48 -1.58 2.68 9.16
C LEU A 48 -2.44 3.89 9.55
N SER A 49 -3.54 4.10 8.83
CA SER A 49 -4.49 5.18 9.14
C SER A 49 -4.99 5.11 10.57
N ASP A 50 -5.31 3.90 11.06
CA ASP A 50 -5.83 3.71 12.42
C ASP A 50 -4.73 3.87 13.48
N THR A 51 -3.53 3.36 13.21
CA THR A 51 -2.39 3.41 14.15
C THR A 51 -1.92 4.85 14.38
N TYR A 52 -1.90 5.65 13.31
CA TYR A 52 -1.35 7.01 13.35
C TYR A 52 -2.43 8.10 13.33
N HIS A 53 -3.73 7.72 13.38
CA HIS A 53 -4.88 8.62 13.27
C HIS A 53 -4.74 9.60 12.09
N LEU A 54 -4.64 9.03 10.89
CA LEU A 54 -4.48 9.77 9.63
C LEU A 54 -5.81 9.98 8.92
N GLU A 55 -6.91 10.14 9.66
CA GLU A 55 -8.21 10.43 9.06
C GLU A 55 -8.19 11.83 8.41
N PRO A 56 -8.86 12.04 7.27
CA PRO A 56 -8.83 13.33 6.57
C PRO A 56 -9.24 14.54 7.44
N LYS A 57 -10.09 14.32 8.45
CA LYS A 57 -10.52 15.35 9.40
C LYS A 57 -9.43 15.76 10.40
N GLU A 58 -8.46 14.89 10.67
CA GLU A 58 -7.34 15.09 11.59
C GLU A 58 -6.07 15.61 10.87
N ILE A 59 -6.06 15.60 9.54
CA ILE A 59 -4.95 16.11 8.74
C ILE A 59 -5.18 17.60 8.46
N GLU A 60 -4.19 18.43 8.80
CA GLU A 60 -4.16 19.85 8.48
C GLU A 60 -3.57 20.07 7.08
N HIS A 61 -2.39 19.51 6.84
CA HIS A 61 -1.65 19.70 5.61
C HIS A 61 -0.75 18.51 5.31
N ILE A 62 -0.57 18.21 4.01
CA ILE A 62 0.35 17.19 3.53
C ILE A 62 1.41 17.92 2.71
N VAL A 63 2.68 17.76 3.10
CA VAL A 63 3.82 18.37 2.43
C VAL A 63 4.64 17.26 1.78
N VAL A 64 4.78 17.32 0.47
CA VAL A 64 5.73 16.48 -0.28
C VAL A 64 7.02 17.28 -0.42
N LEU A 65 8.13 16.74 0.04
CA LEU A 65 9.40 17.47 0.01
C LEU A 65 9.89 17.65 -1.43
N PRO A 66 10.22 18.89 -1.83
CA PRO A 66 10.70 19.17 -3.17
C PRO A 66 12.14 18.64 -3.35
N PRO A 67 12.65 18.62 -4.60
CA PRO A 67 14.06 18.36 -4.85
C PRO A 67 14.95 19.30 -4.03
N PRO A 68 16.03 18.80 -3.41
CA PRO A 68 16.98 19.64 -2.73
C PRO A 68 17.69 20.57 -3.72
N ARG A 69 18.21 21.69 -3.22
CA ARG A 69 18.91 22.68 -4.09
C ARG A 69 20.21 22.14 -4.68
N THR A 70 20.80 21.13 -4.07
CA THR A 70 22.03 20.48 -4.49
C THR A 70 21.93 18.97 -4.23
N ASP A 71 22.72 18.19 -4.96
CA ASP A 71 22.73 16.72 -4.85
C ASP A 71 23.19 16.19 -3.47
N PHE A 72 23.73 17.08 -2.62
CA PHE A 72 24.24 16.73 -1.29
C PHE A 72 23.44 17.39 -0.16
N ALA A 73 22.39 18.16 -0.47
CA ALA A 73 21.55 18.80 0.53
C ALA A 73 20.41 17.88 0.96
N ASN A 74 20.14 17.86 2.26
CA ASN A 74 19.00 17.14 2.85
C ASN A 74 18.16 18.12 3.68
N PHE A 75 16.89 17.79 3.87
CA PHE A 75 16.01 18.51 4.79
C PHE A 75 16.15 17.94 6.21
N ARG A 76 16.05 18.83 7.20
CA ARG A 76 16.09 18.50 8.63
C ARG A 76 14.83 19.00 9.31
N ILE A 77 14.40 18.28 10.34
CA ILE A 77 13.43 18.78 11.31
C ILE A 77 14.20 19.34 12.49
N VAL A 78 13.86 20.56 12.89
CA VAL A 78 14.49 21.26 14.01
C VAL A 78 13.42 21.64 15.03
N ASP A 79 13.75 21.49 16.30
CA ASP A 79 13.04 22.07 17.43
C ASP A 79 13.53 23.50 17.59
N ASP A 80 12.59 24.45 17.63
CA ASP A 80 12.92 25.87 17.75
C ASP A 80 13.38 26.25 19.16
N ALA A 81 13.28 25.32 20.13
CA ALA A 81 13.64 25.53 21.53
C ALA A 81 12.98 26.78 22.12
N GLU A 82 11.75 27.08 21.70
CA GLU A 82 10.97 28.25 22.10
C GLU A 82 11.65 29.60 21.80
N THR A 83 12.52 29.66 20.77
CA THR A 83 13.23 30.89 20.39
C THR A 83 13.32 31.08 18.87
N GLU A 84 13.31 32.34 18.43
CA GLU A 84 13.57 32.68 17.02
C GLU A 84 15.07 32.72 16.69
N GLU A 85 15.92 32.67 17.71
CA GLU A 85 17.37 32.64 17.55
C GLU A 85 17.84 31.24 17.09
N LYS A 86 17.94 31.07 15.77
CA LYS A 86 18.31 29.80 15.09
C LYS A 86 19.57 29.10 15.62
N GLN A 87 20.47 29.81 16.28
CA GLN A 87 21.67 29.23 16.89
C GLN A 87 21.36 28.28 18.05
N TRP A 88 20.17 28.38 18.64
CA TRP A 88 19.69 27.52 19.72
C TRP A 88 18.74 26.42 19.23
N TRP A 89 18.43 26.39 17.93
CA TRP A 89 17.59 25.33 17.38
C TRP A 89 18.33 24.00 17.42
N GLU A 90 17.63 22.97 17.83
CA GLU A 90 18.19 21.63 17.96
C GLU A 90 17.59 20.70 16.90
N GLU A 91 18.43 19.89 16.25
CA GLU A 91 17.93 18.90 15.30
C GLU A 91 17.15 17.80 16.03
N LEU A 92 15.93 17.52 15.56
CA LEU A 92 15.10 16.46 16.13
C LEU A 92 15.78 15.11 15.93
N LYS A 93 15.89 14.35 17.03
CA LYS A 93 16.44 12.99 17.05
C LYS A 93 15.38 11.98 17.46
N ILE A 94 15.27 10.90 16.69
CA ILE A 94 14.44 9.74 17.02
C ILE A 94 15.40 8.59 17.31
N GLU A 95 15.24 7.93 18.46
CA GLU A 95 16.17 6.87 18.89
C GLU A 95 17.64 7.34 18.95
N ASN A 96 17.86 8.62 19.31
CA ASN A 96 19.15 9.32 19.32
C ASN A 96 19.81 9.55 17.95
N GLU A 97 19.14 9.19 16.86
CA GLU A 97 19.62 9.44 15.51
C GLU A 97 18.90 10.64 14.88
N PRO A 98 19.62 11.53 14.18
CA PRO A 98 19.00 12.61 13.42
C PRO A 98 18.08 12.05 12.34
N LEU A 99 16.94 12.71 12.09
CA LEU A 99 16.05 12.34 11.00
C LEU A 99 16.46 13.05 9.71
N TRP A 100 16.87 12.26 8.70
CA TRP A 100 17.27 12.76 7.38
C TRP A 100 16.07 12.68 6.44
N LEU A 101 15.73 13.79 5.80
CA LEU A 101 14.63 13.85 4.86
C LEU A 101 15.12 14.22 3.46
N CYS A 102 14.62 13.52 2.46
CA CYS A 102 15.01 13.58 1.06
C CYS A 102 13.85 14.03 0.16
N GLU A 103 14.15 14.24 -1.12
CA GLU A 103 13.12 14.48 -2.13
C GLU A 103 12.07 13.35 -2.13
N GLY A 104 10.79 13.73 -2.18
CA GLY A 104 9.68 12.77 -2.25
C GLY A 104 9.20 12.25 -0.91
N ASP A 105 9.93 12.50 0.19
CA ASP A 105 9.41 12.20 1.53
C ASP A 105 8.16 13.03 1.82
N ILE A 106 7.26 12.47 2.63
CA ILE A 106 5.96 13.04 2.95
C ILE A 106 5.90 13.39 4.43
N LEU A 107 5.64 14.67 4.71
CA LEU A 107 5.32 15.15 6.06
C LEU A 107 3.82 15.37 6.17
N ILE A 108 3.20 14.75 7.16
CA ILE A 108 1.78 14.93 7.46
C ILE A 108 1.66 15.80 8.71
N LYS A 109 1.23 17.05 8.52
CA LYS A 109 0.89 17.94 9.63
C LYS A 109 -0.52 17.60 10.09
N LYS A 110 -0.63 17.14 11.32
CA LYS A 110 -1.91 16.87 11.98
C LYS A 110 -2.46 18.15 12.63
N ARG A 111 -3.78 18.21 12.79
CA ARG A 111 -4.49 19.28 13.50
C ARG A 111 -4.28 19.21 15.01
#